data_AF-A0A7G2LZC6-F1
#
_entry.id   AF-A0A7G2LZC6-F1
#
_cell.length_a   1.000
_cell.length_b   1.000
_cell.length_c   1.000
_cell.angle_alpha   90.00
_cell.angle_beta   90.00
_cell.angle_gamma   90.00
#
_symmetry.space_group_name_H-M   'P 1'
#
loop_
_entity.id
_entity.type
_entity.pdbx_description
1 polymer ?
#
loop_
_entity_poly.entity_id
_entity_poly.type
_entity_poly.pdbx_seq_one_letter_code
_entity_poly.pdbx_strand_id
1 'polypeptide(L)'
;MNGKVSHLAILCVRNEGAFLLEWLAHHRAIGFDHVLVFSNDCDDGTDVMLDRLQALGGVTHIRNEGPYEKGGIQFTALKAAAKLEVVQQAEWILPLDVDEFVNIHCGDHSLAALHAALPNATAITLTWRLFGNNDQVRYADHPVTESFTRCAPAVMH
;
A
#
# COMPACT_ATOMS: atom_id res chain seq x y z
N MET A 1 -5.32 5.77 -22.27
CA MET A 1 -5.58 6.77 -21.21
C MET A 1 -4.26 6.98 -20.49
N ASN A 2 -3.44 7.94 -20.91
CA ASN A 2 -2.15 8.24 -20.26
C ASN A 2 -2.31 9.48 -19.38
N GLY A 3 -3.03 9.32 -18.27
CA GLY A 3 -2.94 10.26 -17.17
C GLY A 3 -1.62 10.00 -16.45
N LYS A 4 -0.86 11.07 -16.16
CA LYS A 4 0.34 10.97 -15.33
C LYS A 4 -0.05 10.42 -13.96
N VAL A 5 0.67 9.41 -13.47
CA VAL A 5 0.50 8.88 -12.11
C VAL A 5 1.09 9.90 -11.14
N SER A 6 0.29 10.41 -10.21
CA SER A 6 0.74 11.34 -9.18
C SER A 6 1.26 10.58 -7.96
N HIS A 7 0.50 9.61 -7.45
CA HIS A 7 0.76 8.94 -6.17
C HIS A 7 0.67 7.43 -6.31
N LEU A 8 1.83 6.79 -6.38
CA LEU A 8 1.95 5.34 -6.52
C LEU A 8 2.18 4.67 -5.17
N ALA A 9 1.30 3.73 -4.80
CA ALA A 9 1.60 2.76 -3.75
C ALA A 9 2.28 1.53 -4.36
N ILE A 10 3.29 0.97 -3.69
CA ILE A 10 3.92 -0.29 -4.08
C ILE A 10 3.70 -1.33 -2.98
N LEU A 11 3.04 -2.43 -3.32
CA LEU A 11 2.70 -3.50 -2.38
C LEU A 11 3.38 -4.80 -2.81
N CYS A 12 3.96 -5.53 -1.85
CA CYS A 12 4.31 -6.94 -2.00
C CYS A 12 3.36 -7.74 -1.11
N VAL A 13 2.70 -8.77 -1.64
CA VAL A 13 1.63 -9.45 -0.90
C VAL A 13 1.62 -10.95 -1.13
N ARG A 14 1.24 -11.71 -0.10
CA ARG A 14 0.97 -13.15 -0.18
C ARG A 14 -0.20 -13.51 0.71
N ASN A 15 -1.28 -14.03 0.13
CA ASN A 15 -2.42 -14.56 0.88
C ASN A 15 -3.14 -13.57 1.80
N GLU A 16 -3.40 -12.36 1.31
CA GLU A 16 -4.02 -11.27 2.09
C GLU A 16 -5.27 -10.72 1.38
N GLY A 17 -5.94 -11.56 0.57
CA GLY A 17 -7.10 -11.18 -0.21
C GLY A 17 -8.26 -10.69 0.66
N ALA A 18 -8.32 -11.15 1.92
CA ALA A 18 -9.30 -10.74 2.91
C ALA A 18 -9.22 -9.25 3.30
N PHE A 19 -8.05 -8.61 3.17
CA PHE A 19 -7.82 -7.22 3.59
C PHE A 19 -7.60 -6.26 2.43
N LEU A 20 -7.25 -6.80 1.25
CA LEU A 20 -6.82 -6.04 0.09
C LEU A 20 -7.81 -4.96 -0.35
N LEU A 21 -9.12 -5.25 -0.36
CA LEU A 21 -10.13 -4.31 -0.84
C LEU A 21 -10.30 -3.09 0.08
N GLU A 22 -10.29 -3.29 1.41
CA GLU A 22 -10.32 -2.19 2.37
C GLU A 22 -9.07 -1.34 2.23
N TRP A 23 -7.90 -1.98 2.17
CA TRP A 23 -6.62 -1.30 2.02
C TRP A 23 -6.59 -0.44 0.74
N LEU A 24 -7.07 -0.96 -0.39
CA LEU A 24 -7.17 -0.20 -1.64
C LEU A 24 -8.14 0.97 -1.53
N ALA A 25 -9.30 0.77 -0.90
CA ALA A 25 -10.29 1.81 -0.71
C ALA A 25 -9.75 2.95 0.17
N HIS A 26 -9.09 2.62 1.27
CA HIS A 26 -8.46 3.57 2.19
C HIS A 26 -7.41 4.45 1.50
N HIS A 27 -6.46 3.82 0.80
CA HIS A 27 -5.39 4.54 0.12
C HIS A 27 -5.93 5.38 -1.05
N ARG A 28 -6.92 4.89 -1.78
CA ARG A 28 -7.59 5.68 -2.82
C ARG A 28 -8.32 6.90 -2.24
N ALA A 29 -8.99 6.76 -1.10
CA ALA A 29 -9.68 7.87 -0.43
C ALA A 29 -8.71 8.96 0.05
N ILE A 30 -7.50 8.57 0.47
CA ILE A 30 -6.44 9.49 0.89
C ILE A 30 -5.74 10.19 -0.28
N GLY A 31 -5.78 9.60 -1.48
CA GLY A 31 -5.31 10.24 -2.72
C GLY A 31 -4.29 9.46 -3.52
N PHE A 32 -4.03 8.19 -3.20
CA PHE A 32 -3.29 7.32 -4.12
C PHE A 32 -4.13 7.09 -5.39
N ASP A 33 -3.53 7.31 -6.56
CA ASP A 33 -4.22 7.19 -7.85
C ASP A 33 -3.90 5.88 -8.58
N HIS A 34 -2.78 5.24 -8.22
CA HIS A 34 -2.41 3.93 -8.77
C HIS A 34 -1.70 3.06 -7.74
N VAL A 35 -1.82 1.74 -7.88
CA VAL A 35 -1.13 0.76 -7.05
C VAL A 35 -0.37 -0.23 -7.92
N LEU A 36 0.92 -0.40 -7.65
CA LEU A 36 1.73 -1.48 -8.22
C LEU A 36 1.83 -2.60 -7.19
N VAL A 37 1.31 -3.79 -7.53
CA VAL A 37 1.29 -4.94 -6.63
C VAL A 37 2.13 -6.08 -7.19
N PHE A 38 3.00 -6.62 -6.33
CA PHE A 38 3.72 -7.87 -6.55
C PHE A 38 3.10 -8.97 -5.70
N SER A 39 2.43 -9.95 -6.32
CA SER A 39 1.90 -11.12 -5.60
C SER A 39 2.95 -12.22 -5.52
N ASN A 40 3.07 -12.87 -4.36
CA ASN A 40 4.09 -13.86 -4.07
C ASN A 40 3.47 -15.23 -3.80
N ASP A 41 3.30 -16.07 -4.83
CA ASP A 41 2.86 -17.47 -4.68
C ASP A 41 1.61 -17.62 -3.79
N CYS A 42 0.53 -16.92 -4.20
CA CYS A 42 -0.74 -16.90 -3.48
C CYS A 42 -1.54 -18.19 -3.76
N ASP A 43 -2.21 -18.70 -2.74
CA ASP A 43 -3.10 -19.87 -2.79
C ASP A 43 -4.52 -19.60 -2.26
N ASP A 44 -4.78 -18.39 -1.77
CA ASP A 44 -6.10 -17.95 -1.28
C ASP A 44 -6.95 -17.22 -2.35
N GLY A 45 -6.40 -17.01 -3.56
CA GLY A 45 -7.02 -16.25 -4.64
C GLY A 45 -6.73 -14.74 -4.64
N THR A 46 -5.82 -14.24 -3.79
CA THR A 46 -5.36 -12.84 -3.81
C THR A 46 -4.90 -12.40 -5.19
N ASP A 47 -4.12 -13.25 -5.86
CA ASP A 47 -3.58 -13.04 -7.21
C ASP A 47 -4.69 -12.93 -8.27
N VAL A 48 -5.72 -13.77 -8.18
CA VAL A 48 -6.88 -13.73 -9.08
C VAL A 48 -7.70 -12.44 -8.85
N MET A 49 -7.85 -12.02 -7.60
CA MET A 49 -8.49 -10.75 -7.26
C MET A 49 -7.70 -9.57 -7.87
N LEU A 50 -6.36 -9.59 -7.75
CA LEU A 50 -5.49 -8.58 -8.34
C LEU A 50 -5.55 -8.55 -9.87
N ASP A 51 -5.62 -9.71 -10.53
CA ASP A 51 -5.83 -9.78 -11.97
C ASP A 51 -7.14 -9.10 -12.38
N ARG A 52 -8.21 -9.30 -11.59
CA ARG A 52 -9.49 -8.64 -11.84
C ARG A 52 -9.42 -7.14 -11.61
N LEU A 53 -8.77 -6.69 -10.55
CA LEU A 53 -8.58 -5.26 -10.24
C LEU A 53 -7.75 -4.56 -11.33
N GLN A 54 -6.70 -5.21 -11.82
CA GLN A 54 -5.93 -4.71 -12.97
C GLN A 54 -6.82 -4.51 -14.20
N ALA A 55 -7.69 -5.46 -14.51
CA ALA A 55 -8.62 -5.34 -15.64
C ALA A 55 -9.66 -4.21 -15.45
N LEU A 56 -9.96 -3.82 -14.21
CA LEU A 56 -10.82 -2.68 -13.87
C LEU A 56 -10.06 -1.34 -13.89
N GLY A 57 -8.72 -1.37 -13.82
CA GLY A 57 -7.84 -0.21 -13.82
C GLY A 57 -7.47 0.30 -12.42
N GLY A 58 -6.44 1.14 -12.35
CA GLY A 58 -5.90 1.69 -11.10
C GLY A 58 -4.96 0.75 -10.33
N VAL A 59 -4.77 -0.49 -10.82
CA VAL A 59 -3.81 -1.45 -10.30
C VAL A 59 -2.97 -2.00 -11.44
N THR A 60 -1.65 -2.09 -11.24
CA THR A 60 -0.74 -2.91 -12.04
C THR A 60 -0.36 -4.11 -11.20
N HIS A 61 -0.65 -5.31 -11.68
CA HIS A 61 -0.36 -6.57 -11.00
C HIS A 61 0.78 -7.31 -11.69
N ILE A 62 1.79 -7.70 -10.91
CA ILE A 62 2.92 -8.50 -11.35
C ILE A 62 3.04 -9.71 -10.43
N ARG A 63 3.05 -10.92 -11.00
CA ARG A 63 3.37 -12.13 -10.25
C ARG A 63 4.88 -12.19 -10.03
N ASN A 64 5.30 -12.32 -8.78
CA ASN A 64 6.71 -12.37 -8.39
C ASN A 64 7.12 -13.82 -8.13
N GLU A 65 7.32 -14.58 -9.20
CA GLU A 65 7.56 -16.04 -9.15
C GLU A 65 9.04 -16.40 -8.90
N GLY A 66 9.91 -15.40 -8.73
CA GLY A 66 11.35 -15.59 -8.63
C GLY A 66 12.02 -15.89 -9.99
N PRO A 67 13.30 -16.31 -9.99
CA PRO A 67 14.17 -16.49 -8.82
C PRO A 67 14.43 -15.19 -8.07
N TYR A 68 14.62 -15.27 -6.75
CA TYR A 68 14.88 -14.12 -5.90
C TYR A 68 16.38 -13.84 -5.75
N GLU A 69 16.75 -12.57 -5.71
CA GLU A 69 18.11 -12.15 -5.40
C GLU A 69 18.42 -12.31 -3.90
N LYS A 70 19.69 -12.07 -3.50
CA LYS A 70 20.14 -12.14 -2.10
C LYS A 70 19.33 -11.26 -1.13
N GLY A 71 18.68 -10.21 -1.62
CA GLY A 71 17.83 -9.33 -0.81
C GLY A 71 16.49 -9.96 -0.41
N GLY A 72 16.17 -11.16 -0.92
CA GLY A 72 14.88 -11.80 -0.68
C GLY A 72 13.77 -11.27 -1.60
N ILE A 73 12.57 -11.77 -1.37
CA ILE A 73 11.42 -11.62 -2.26
C ILE A 73 10.99 -10.15 -2.45
N GLN A 74 10.90 -9.39 -1.36
CA GLN A 74 10.46 -7.99 -1.37
C GLN A 74 11.48 -7.09 -2.04
N PHE A 75 12.77 -7.18 -1.70
CA PHE A 75 13.80 -6.37 -2.35
C PHE A 75 13.99 -6.74 -3.82
N THR A 76 13.75 -7.99 -4.22
CA THR A 76 13.73 -8.39 -5.63
C THR A 76 12.60 -7.67 -6.36
N ALA A 77 11.39 -7.66 -5.80
CA ALA A 77 10.24 -6.94 -6.35
C ALA A 77 10.49 -5.44 -6.45
N LEU A 78 11.00 -4.78 -5.40
CA LEU A 78 11.30 -3.35 -5.41
C LEU A 78 12.36 -2.95 -6.45
N LYS A 79 13.38 -3.78 -6.66
CA LYS A 79 14.37 -3.57 -7.72
C LYS A 79 13.78 -3.76 -9.12
N ALA A 80 12.85 -4.69 -9.28
CA ALA A 80 12.11 -4.85 -10.54
C ALA A 80 11.20 -3.65 -10.77
N ALA A 81 10.49 -3.19 -9.73
CA ALA A 81 9.60 -2.03 -9.76
C ALA A 81 10.29 -0.78 -10.30
N ALA A 82 11.51 -0.50 -9.83
CA ALA A 82 12.31 0.67 -10.25
C ALA A 82 12.54 0.77 -11.77
N LYS A 83 12.38 -0.33 -12.52
CA LYS A 83 12.56 -0.39 -13.98
C LYS A 83 11.26 -0.18 -14.75
N LEU A 84 10.11 -0.15 -14.08
CA LEU A 84 8.80 -0.09 -14.71
C LEU A 84 8.41 1.35 -15.02
N GLU A 85 7.71 1.54 -16.15
CA GLU A 85 7.22 2.85 -16.59
C GLU A 85 6.29 3.50 -15.55
N VAL A 86 5.41 2.72 -14.91
CA VAL A 86 4.50 3.23 -13.86
C VAL A 86 5.24 3.86 -12.68
N VAL A 87 6.41 3.33 -12.32
CA VAL A 87 7.25 3.88 -11.25
C VAL A 87 8.01 5.10 -11.74
N GLN A 88 8.53 5.07 -12.97
CA GLN A 88 9.27 6.20 -13.56
C GLN A 88 8.38 7.43 -13.82
N GLN A 89 7.07 7.24 -14.00
CA GLN A 89 6.10 8.30 -14.24
C GLN A 89 5.47 8.86 -12.96
N ALA A 90 5.61 8.16 -11.83
CA ALA A 90 5.04 8.58 -10.55
C ALA A 90 5.77 9.82 -9.99
N GLU A 91 5.02 10.78 -9.46
CA GLU A 91 5.61 11.93 -8.76
C GLU A 91 6.01 11.59 -7.33
N TRP A 92 5.16 10.83 -6.64
CA TRP A 92 5.37 10.34 -5.29
C TRP A 92 5.16 8.84 -5.24
N ILE A 93 6.03 8.14 -4.51
CA ILE A 93 6.02 6.69 -4.37
C ILE A 93 6.07 6.34 -2.90
N LEU A 94 5.20 5.44 -2.45
CA LEU A 94 5.25 4.83 -1.13
C LEU A 94 5.17 3.30 -1.23
N PRO A 95 6.26 2.58 -0.94
CA PRO A 95 6.19 1.17 -0.62
C PRO A 95 5.64 0.98 0.80
N LEU A 96 4.64 0.12 0.97
CA LEU A 96 4.04 -0.18 2.27
C LEU A 96 3.34 -1.55 2.25
N ASP A 97 3.21 -2.16 3.43
CA ASP A 97 2.62 -3.48 3.60
C ASP A 97 1.08 -3.40 3.69
N VAL A 98 0.39 -4.54 3.49
CA VAL A 98 -1.08 -4.59 3.41
C VAL A 98 -1.80 -4.32 4.74
N ASP A 99 -1.07 -4.41 5.86
CA ASP A 99 -1.54 -4.10 7.20
C ASP A 99 -1.20 -2.65 7.62
N GLU A 100 -0.57 -1.87 6.73
CA GLU A 100 -0.23 -0.47 6.96
C GLU A 100 -1.26 0.48 6.33
N PHE A 101 -1.75 1.44 7.12
CA PHE A 101 -2.76 2.41 6.72
C PHE A 101 -2.20 3.83 6.88
N VAL A 102 -2.04 4.55 5.76
CA VAL A 102 -1.60 5.96 5.80
C VAL A 102 -2.63 6.79 6.56
N ASN A 103 -2.19 7.71 7.42
CA ASN A 103 -3.07 8.60 8.15
C ASN A 103 -2.48 10.01 8.19
N ILE A 104 -3.12 10.95 7.51
CA ILE A 104 -2.68 12.34 7.41
C ILE A 104 -3.47 13.18 8.41
N HIS A 105 -2.80 14.00 9.22
CA HIS A 105 -3.47 14.78 10.29
C HIS A 105 -3.71 16.24 9.91
N CYS A 106 -3.15 16.70 8.79
CA CYS A 106 -3.28 18.08 8.33
C CYS A 106 -4.36 18.24 7.26
N GLY A 107 -4.87 19.47 7.13
CA GLY A 107 -5.84 19.84 6.11
C GLY A 107 -7.08 18.95 6.11
N ASP A 108 -7.42 18.42 4.94
CA ASP A 108 -8.56 17.52 4.71
C ASP A 108 -8.18 16.03 4.79
N HIS A 109 -7.04 15.71 5.41
CA HIS A 109 -6.51 14.35 5.55
C HIS A 109 -6.07 13.68 4.22
N SER A 110 -5.93 14.44 3.13
CA SER A 110 -5.43 13.94 1.85
C SER A 110 -3.91 14.07 1.70
N LEU A 111 -3.32 13.30 0.77
CA LEU A 111 -1.93 13.51 0.33
C LEU A 111 -1.74 14.91 -0.26
N ALA A 112 -2.74 15.45 -0.97
CA ALA A 112 -2.68 16.80 -1.53
C ALA A 112 -2.52 17.85 -0.42
N ALA A 113 -3.25 17.72 0.69
CA ALA A 113 -3.08 18.58 1.86
C ALA A 113 -1.69 18.43 2.50
N LEU A 114 -1.17 17.20 2.58
CA LEU A 114 0.19 16.95 3.08
C LEU A 114 1.24 17.68 2.22
N HIS A 115 1.16 17.57 0.90
CA HIS A 115 2.11 18.23 0.00
C HIS A 115 1.98 19.76 0.03
N ALA A 116 0.76 20.29 0.16
CA ALA A 116 0.54 21.72 0.32
C ALA A 116 1.15 22.25 1.63
N ALA A 117 1.15 21.46 2.70
CA ALA A 117 1.80 21.80 3.96
C ALA A 117 3.33 21.72 3.90
N LEU A 118 3.89 20.94 2.96
CA LEU A 118 5.32 20.68 2.81
C LEU A 118 5.80 20.92 1.36
N PRO A 119 5.63 22.14 0.79
CA PRO A 119 5.77 22.39 -0.65
C PRO A 119 7.20 22.23 -1.19
N ASN A 120 8.20 22.24 -0.32
CA ASN A 120 9.61 22.09 -0.68
C ASN A 120 10.17 20.70 -0.35
N ALA A 121 9.35 19.78 0.16
CA ALA A 121 9.79 18.44 0.50
C ALA A 121 10.07 17.63 -0.78
N THR A 122 11.21 16.94 -0.80
CA THR A 122 11.57 15.97 -1.84
C THR A 122 11.41 14.53 -1.37
N ALA A 123 11.22 14.34 -0.05
CA ALA A 123 10.86 13.09 0.60
C ALA A 123 10.15 13.42 1.92
N ILE A 124 9.19 12.58 2.32
CA ILE A 124 8.44 12.73 3.57
C ILE A 124 8.49 11.38 4.28
N THR A 125 8.96 11.37 5.52
CA THR A 125 8.92 10.17 6.36
C THR A 125 7.62 10.14 7.15
N LEU A 126 6.82 9.09 6.93
CA LEU A 126 5.64 8.83 7.74
C LEU A 126 6.06 8.08 9.01
N THR A 127 5.66 8.58 10.17
CA THR A 127 5.94 7.93 11.46
C THR A 127 4.90 6.84 11.73
N TRP A 128 5.36 5.65 12.10
CA TRP A 128 4.46 4.57 12.49
C TRP A 128 3.82 4.82 13.86
N ARG A 129 2.54 4.45 13.95
CA ARG A 129 1.85 4.23 15.21
C ARG A 129 1.32 2.81 15.21
N LEU A 130 1.84 2.00 16.14
CA LEU A 130 1.52 0.57 16.17
C LEU A 130 0.14 0.33 16.77
N PHE A 131 -0.70 -0.42 16.05
CA PHE A 131 -1.98 -0.92 16.52
C PHE A 131 -1.84 -2.38 16.94
N GLY A 132 -2.41 -2.73 18.08
CA GLY A 132 -2.42 -4.11 18.56
C GLY A 132 -3.64 -4.87 18.06
N ASN A 133 -3.72 -6.16 18.36
CA ASN A 133 -4.82 -7.01 17.93
C ASN A 133 -6.17 -6.72 18.63
N ASN A 134 -6.25 -5.74 19.55
CA ASN A 134 -7.48 -5.35 20.25
C ASN A 134 -8.27 -6.53 20.87
N ASP A 135 -7.54 -7.52 21.42
CA ASP A 135 -8.07 -8.79 21.95
C ASP A 135 -8.79 -9.69 20.91
N GLN A 136 -8.75 -9.32 19.63
CA GLN A 136 -9.24 -10.11 18.51
C GLN A 136 -8.16 -11.09 18.05
N VAL A 137 -8.37 -12.37 18.33
CA VAL A 137 -7.42 -13.45 18.02
C VAL A 137 -7.80 -14.20 16.73
N ARG A 138 -9.09 -14.21 16.40
CA ARG A 138 -9.62 -14.86 15.20
C ARG A 138 -10.00 -13.81 14.18
N TYR A 139 -9.80 -14.14 12.91
CA TYR A 139 -10.33 -13.35 11.82
C TYR A 139 -11.84 -13.13 11.99
N ALA A 140 -12.28 -11.90 11.74
CA ALA A 140 -13.67 -11.54 11.59
C ALA A 140 -13.79 -10.68 10.33
N ASP A 141 -14.84 -10.89 9.56
CA ASP A 141 -15.12 -10.13 8.34
C ASP A 141 -15.67 -8.74 8.69
N HIS A 142 -14.77 -7.87 9.12
CA HIS A 142 -15.02 -6.49 9.53
C HIS A 142 -13.80 -5.64 9.18
N PRO A 143 -13.95 -4.34 8.83
CA PRO A 143 -12.83 -3.49 8.49
C PRO A 143 -11.74 -3.50 9.57
N VAL A 144 -10.48 -3.63 9.16
CA VAL A 144 -9.27 -3.57 10.00
C VAL A 144 -9.28 -2.26 10.80
N THR A 145 -9.61 -1.15 10.14
CA THR A 145 -9.64 0.18 10.75
C THR A 145 -10.73 0.37 11.81
N GLU A 146 -11.77 -0.46 11.78
CA GLU A 146 -12.84 -0.49 12.80
C GLU A 146 -12.58 -1.55 13.87
N SER A 147 -11.88 -2.63 13.52
CA SER A 147 -11.55 -3.76 14.40
C SER A 147 -10.43 -3.43 15.37
N PHE A 148 -9.34 -2.82 14.88
CA PHE A 148 -8.12 -2.61 15.65
C PHE A 148 -7.98 -1.15 16.07
N THR A 149 -8.69 -0.77 17.15
CA THR A 149 -8.76 0.63 17.61
C THR A 149 -7.83 0.97 18.78
N ARG A 150 -7.12 -0.03 19.34
CA ARG A 150 -6.13 0.16 20.40
C ARG A 150 -4.72 0.25 19.82
N CYS A 151 -4.00 1.30 20.18
CA CYS A 151 -2.65 1.57 19.67
C CYS A 151 -1.69 2.07 20.75
N ALA A 152 -0.41 2.04 20.41
CA ALA A 152 0.65 2.69 21.15
C ALA A 152 0.35 4.19 21.39
N PRO A 153 0.90 4.79 22.47
CA PRO A 153 0.85 6.23 22.67
C PRO A 153 1.49 6.97 21.48
N ALA A 154 1.12 8.24 21.29
CA ALA A 154 1.66 9.06 20.21
C ALA A 154 3.19 9.26 20.31
N VAL A 155 3.74 9.16 21.52
CA VAL A 155 5.19 9.21 21.79
C VAL A 155 5.57 7.95 22.56
N MET A 156 6.50 7.18 22.00
CA MET A 156 7.14 6.04 22.66
C MET A 156 8.51 6.49 23.19
N HIS A 157 8.81 6.14 24.44
CA HIS A 157 10.09 6.45 25.10
C HIS A 157 10.99 5.23 25.15
#